data_AF-A0A843E6G1-F1
#
_entry.id   AF-A0A843E6G1-F1
#
_cell.length_a   1.000
_cell.length_b   1.000
_cell.length_c   1.000
_cell.angle_alpha   90.00
_cell.angle_beta   90.00
_cell.angle_gamma   90.00
#
_symmetry.space_group_name_H-M   'P 1'
#
loop_
_entity.id
_entity.type
_entity.pdbx_description
1 polymer ?
#
loop_
_entity_poly.entity_id
_entity_poly.type
_entity_poly.pdbx_seq_one_letter_code
_entity_poly.pdbx_strand_id
1 'polypeptide(L)'
;MAFFDNQDHAGLALLILAIVSIVMAIVTMIWEVVDGSDIQVANIIVAVGTLIGGFLYLAFAQRVRGQTGSNIISDKLGVSGGALNDKFDIICEFVKVFAMVRIVGGVFEIIGGFFNNALLANGVIDIIIGVIALFLYKKITDGKDSVVDKIVWIILLILFLLTIIGGVIALFGIITIPIGICMMIIGVFMFMGLLDSDVKAKFGM
;
A
#
# COMPACT_ATOMS: atom_id res chain seq x y z
N MET A 1 3.54 -6.50 22.87
CA MET A 1 2.08 -6.20 22.91
C MET A 1 1.86 -4.78 23.44
N ALA A 2 2.27 -3.76 22.68
CA ALA A 2 2.03 -2.34 23.01
C ALA A 2 1.94 -1.49 21.73
N PHE A 3 2.66 -1.90 20.68
CA PHE A 3 2.58 -1.29 19.35
C PHE A 3 1.25 -1.59 18.63
N PHE A 4 0.59 -2.72 18.94
CA PHE A 4 -0.72 -3.11 18.36
C PHE A 4 -1.92 -2.46 19.02
N ASP A 5 -1.81 -2.07 20.29
CA ASP A 5 -2.83 -1.26 20.94
C ASP A 5 -2.86 0.17 20.38
N ASN A 6 -1.87 0.52 19.56
CA ASN A 6 -1.69 1.84 19.00
C ASN A 6 -1.95 1.83 17.48
N GLN A 7 -3.13 1.33 17.08
CA GLN A 7 -3.65 1.40 15.70
C GLN A 7 -3.53 2.84 15.14
N ASP A 8 -3.55 3.84 16.01
CA ASP A 8 -3.30 5.25 15.72
C ASP A 8 -1.94 5.50 15.05
N HIS A 9 -0.86 4.85 15.51
CA HIS A 9 0.47 5.02 14.94
C HIS A 9 0.59 4.40 13.55
N ALA A 10 0.01 3.22 13.33
CA ALA A 10 -0.03 2.59 12.02
C ALA A 10 -0.92 3.37 11.04
N GLY A 11 -2.08 3.82 11.51
CA GLY A 11 -2.97 4.70 10.75
C GLY A 11 -2.31 6.03 10.39
N LEU A 12 -1.56 6.63 11.31
CA LEU A 12 -0.79 7.86 11.06
C LEU A 12 0.32 7.62 10.05
N ALA A 13 1.06 6.51 10.14
CA ALA A 13 2.08 6.16 9.16
C ALA A 13 1.49 5.95 7.75
N LEU A 14 0.31 5.32 7.64
CA LEU A 14 -0.43 5.19 6.38
C LEU A 14 -0.87 6.55 5.83
N LEU A 15 -1.31 7.46 6.70
CA LEU A 15 -1.69 8.81 6.31
C LEU A 15 -0.48 9.59 5.77
N ILE A 16 0.65 9.53 6.47
CA ILE A 16 1.89 10.18 6.05
C ILE A 16 2.35 9.58 4.71
N LEU A 17 2.35 8.25 4.57
CA LEU A 17 2.69 7.58 3.31
C LEU A 17 1.82 8.08 2.15
N ALA A 18 0.51 8.19 2.37
CA ALA A 18 -0.43 8.66 1.36
C ALA A 18 -0.15 10.11 0.95
N ILE A 19 0.03 11.01 1.92
CA ILE A 19 0.33 12.42 1.67
C ILE A 19 1.66 12.56 0.93
N VAL A 20 2.72 11.87 1.38
CA VAL A 20 4.03 11.90 0.74
C VAL A 20 3.94 11.37 -0.70
N SER A 21 3.20 10.29 -0.94
CA SER A 21 3.02 9.73 -2.28
C SER A 21 2.32 10.72 -3.22
N ILE A 22 1.28 11.40 -2.73
CA ILE A 22 0.54 12.43 -3.48
C ILE A 22 1.45 13.62 -3.80
N VAL A 23 2.17 14.14 -2.81
CA VAL A 23 3.10 15.27 -3.00
C VAL A 23 4.21 14.90 -3.98
N MET A 24 4.79 13.71 -3.85
CA MET A 24 5.83 13.22 -4.75
C MET A 24 5.32 13.11 -6.19
N ALA A 25 4.12 12.57 -6.41
CA ALA A 25 3.52 12.52 -7.73
C ALA A 25 3.36 13.91 -8.35
N ILE A 26 2.89 14.90 -7.56
CA ILE A 26 2.74 16.29 -8.01
C ILE A 26 4.10 16.91 -8.36
N VAL A 27 5.09 16.73 -7.49
CA VAL A 27 6.46 17.24 -7.71
C VAL A 27 7.05 16.62 -8.97
N THR A 28 6.90 15.31 -9.20
CA THR A 28 7.35 14.65 -10.42
C THR A 28 6.67 15.24 -11.65
N MET A 29 5.34 15.43 -11.65
CA MET A 29 4.65 16.03 -12.79
C MET A 29 5.17 17.44 -13.10
N ILE A 30 5.38 18.28 -12.08
CA ILE A 30 5.91 19.65 -12.27
C ILE A 30 7.34 19.60 -12.77
N TRP A 31 8.19 18.74 -12.20
CA TRP A 31 9.59 18.59 -12.58
C TRP A 31 9.71 18.22 -14.06
N GLU A 32 8.96 17.21 -14.48
CA GLU A 32 8.96 16.75 -15.87
C GLU A 32 8.53 17.87 -16.81
N VAL A 33 7.48 18.63 -16.50
CA VAL A 33 7.04 19.77 -17.33
C VAL A 33 8.13 20.85 -17.46
N VAL A 34 8.93 21.08 -16.42
CA VAL A 34 9.97 22.13 -16.40
C VAL A 34 11.25 21.70 -17.14
N ASP A 35 11.65 20.42 -17.06
CA ASP A 35 12.96 19.94 -17.55
C ASP A 35 13.07 19.82 -19.08
N GLY A 36 11.95 19.80 -19.80
CA GLY A 36 11.94 19.77 -21.28
C GLY A 36 12.30 18.44 -21.96
N SER A 37 12.48 17.32 -21.24
CA SER A 37 13.06 16.08 -21.79
C SER A 37 12.11 15.22 -22.66
N ASP A 38 12.66 14.41 -23.56
CA ASP A 38 11.87 13.56 -24.48
C ASP A 38 11.04 12.45 -23.80
N ILE A 39 11.28 12.16 -22.50
CA ILE A 39 10.60 11.09 -21.74
C ILE A 39 9.47 11.65 -20.84
N GLN A 40 9.25 12.96 -20.87
CA GLN A 40 8.27 13.68 -20.03
C GLN A 40 6.89 13.02 -19.96
N VAL A 41 6.34 12.65 -21.12
CA VAL A 41 4.97 12.11 -21.20
C VAL A 41 4.88 10.78 -20.44
N ALA A 42 5.91 9.92 -20.53
CA ALA A 42 5.95 8.64 -19.83
C ALA A 42 5.93 8.84 -18.30
N ASN A 43 6.79 9.73 -17.79
CA ASN A 43 6.94 9.96 -16.36
C ASN A 43 5.72 10.66 -15.77
N ILE A 44 5.08 11.58 -16.51
CA ILE A 44 3.82 12.21 -16.10
C ILE A 44 2.70 11.15 -15.99
N ILE A 45 2.60 10.23 -16.94
CA ILE A 45 1.59 9.14 -16.89
C ILE A 45 1.82 8.27 -15.65
N VAL A 46 3.06 7.85 -15.38
CA VAL A 46 3.39 7.06 -14.17
C VAL A 46 3.07 7.84 -12.88
N ALA A 47 3.34 9.14 -12.86
CA ALA A 47 3.02 10.00 -11.72
C ALA A 47 1.51 10.07 -11.47
N VAL A 48 0.65 10.07 -12.50
CA VAL A 48 -0.81 9.96 -12.34
C VAL A 48 -1.21 8.64 -11.68
N GLY A 49 -0.60 7.52 -12.08
CA GLY A 49 -0.83 6.23 -11.41
C GLY A 49 -0.44 6.25 -9.93
N THR A 50 0.71 6.86 -9.63
CA THR A 50 1.21 7.07 -8.26
C THR A 50 0.27 7.94 -7.44
N LEU A 51 -0.30 8.99 -8.05
CA LEU A 51 -1.28 9.88 -7.42
C LEU A 51 -2.55 9.11 -7.02
N ILE A 52 -3.09 8.29 -7.93
CA ILE A 52 -4.26 7.44 -7.64
C ILE A 52 -3.92 6.44 -6.52
N GLY A 53 -2.73 5.82 -6.56
CA GLY A 53 -2.25 4.94 -5.51
C GLY A 53 -2.16 5.63 -4.14
N GLY A 54 -1.69 6.88 -4.11
CA GLY A 54 -1.68 7.73 -2.92
C GLY A 54 -3.09 7.97 -2.36
N PHE A 55 -4.08 8.22 -3.21
CA PHE A 55 -5.49 8.35 -2.78
C PHE A 55 -6.08 7.03 -2.25
N LEU A 56 -5.70 5.88 -2.82
CA LEU A 56 -6.12 4.58 -2.29
C LEU A 56 -5.56 4.34 -0.88
N TYR A 57 -4.28 4.67 -0.65
CA TYR A 57 -3.70 4.63 0.69
C TYR A 57 -4.32 5.66 1.64
N LEU A 58 -4.70 6.84 1.14
CA LEU A 58 -5.38 7.86 1.95
C LEU A 58 -6.73 7.36 2.44
N ALA A 59 -7.54 6.77 1.55
CA ALA A 59 -8.84 6.21 1.89
C ALA A 59 -8.69 5.05 2.91
N PHE A 60 -7.67 4.21 2.74
CA PHE A 60 -7.36 3.14 3.70
C PHE A 60 -6.91 3.69 5.06
N ALA A 61 -6.01 4.67 5.08
CA ALA A 61 -5.54 5.33 6.30
C ALA A 61 -6.71 5.92 7.10
N GLN A 62 -7.69 6.52 6.41
CA GLN A 62 -8.89 7.05 7.03
C GLN A 62 -9.78 5.96 7.63
N ARG A 63 -9.91 4.79 6.99
CA ARG A 63 -10.67 3.64 7.54
C ARG A 63 -10.02 3.05 8.79
N VAL A 64 -8.69 3.01 8.84
CA VAL A 64 -7.93 2.57 10.02
C VAL A 64 -8.01 3.62 11.14
N ARG A 65 -7.87 4.91 10.82
CA ARG A 65 -7.91 6.02 11.81
C ARG A 65 -9.32 6.47 12.22
N GLY A 66 -10.36 6.04 11.53
CA GLY A 66 -11.76 6.38 11.84
C GLY A 66 -12.20 5.95 13.25
N GLN A 67 -11.39 5.12 13.91
CA GLN A 67 -11.55 4.73 15.31
C GLN A 67 -11.06 5.78 16.32
N THR A 68 -10.12 6.65 15.96
CA THR A 68 -9.39 7.52 16.91
C THR A 68 -10.03 8.90 17.11
N GLY A 69 -11.27 9.10 16.64
CA GLY A 69 -11.99 10.36 16.76
C GLY A 69 -12.04 11.18 15.47
N SER A 70 -13.03 12.08 15.40
CA SER A 70 -13.36 12.88 14.21
C SER A 70 -12.10 13.45 13.57
N ASN A 71 -11.81 12.93 12.38
CA ASN A 71 -10.78 13.48 11.54
C ASN A 71 -11.40 14.65 10.76
N ILE A 72 -11.02 15.88 11.13
CA ILE A 72 -11.37 17.11 10.40
C ILE A 72 -11.12 16.96 8.88
N ILE A 73 -10.16 16.10 8.51
CA ILE A 73 -9.80 15.78 7.13
C ILE A 73 -10.83 14.84 6.46
N SER A 74 -11.36 13.82 7.14
CA SER A 74 -12.37 12.92 6.55
C SER A 74 -13.72 13.61 6.39
N ASP A 75 -14.10 14.45 7.34
CA ASP A 75 -15.32 15.26 7.29
C ASP A 75 -15.26 16.31 6.16
N LYS A 76 -14.08 16.88 5.91
CA LYS A 76 -13.87 17.82 4.79
C LYS A 76 -13.74 17.16 3.42
N LEU A 77 -13.30 15.90 3.36
CA LEU A 77 -13.13 15.15 2.10
C LEU A 77 -14.32 14.24 1.76
N GLY A 78 -15.30 14.09 2.65
CA GLY A 78 -16.50 13.26 2.41
C GLY A 78 -16.22 11.76 2.31
N VAL A 79 -15.06 11.30 2.78
CA VAL A 79 -14.65 9.89 2.71
C VAL A 79 -14.89 9.24 4.07
N SER A 80 -16.15 8.95 4.38
CA SER A 80 -16.53 8.16 5.56
C SER A 80 -16.55 6.67 5.18
N GLY A 81 -15.39 6.03 5.16
CA GLY A 81 -15.33 4.57 5.12
C GLY A 81 -15.64 3.99 6.50
N GLY A 82 -16.44 2.92 6.57
CA GLY A 82 -16.71 2.23 7.84
C GLY A 82 -15.41 1.88 8.58
N ALA A 83 -15.38 2.12 9.89
CA ALA A 83 -14.20 1.88 10.71
C ALA A 83 -13.84 0.39 10.72
N LEU A 84 -12.57 0.07 10.55
CA LEU A 84 -12.05 -1.30 10.65
C LEU A 84 -11.70 -1.57 12.12
N ASN A 85 -12.43 -2.48 12.76
CA ASN A 85 -12.28 -2.73 14.19
C ASN A 85 -11.38 -3.92 14.54
N ASP A 86 -11.30 -4.92 13.66
CA ASP A 86 -10.52 -6.12 13.90
C ASP A 86 -9.14 -6.05 13.23
N LYS A 87 -8.09 -6.49 13.93
CA LYS A 87 -6.71 -6.61 13.39
C LYS A 87 -6.67 -7.40 12.09
N PHE A 88 -7.48 -8.47 12.01
CA PHE A 88 -7.60 -9.30 10.81
C PHE A 88 -8.19 -8.52 9.63
N ASP A 89 -9.21 -7.70 9.86
CA ASP A 89 -9.86 -6.90 8.81
C ASP A 89 -8.92 -5.81 8.31
N ILE A 90 -8.11 -5.22 9.19
CA ILE A 90 -7.06 -4.27 8.84
C ILE A 90 -6.01 -4.92 7.92
N ILE A 91 -5.55 -6.14 8.25
CA ILE A 91 -4.61 -6.90 7.42
C ILE A 91 -5.24 -7.22 6.05
N CYS A 92 -6.47 -7.71 6.03
CA CYS A 92 -7.17 -8.05 4.79
C CYS A 92 -7.35 -6.83 3.88
N GLU A 93 -7.80 -5.70 4.44
CA GLU A 93 -8.00 -4.48 3.66
C GLU A 93 -6.65 -3.89 3.21
N PHE A 94 -5.57 -4.02 4.00
CA PHE A 94 -4.23 -3.63 3.54
C PHE A 94 -3.79 -4.44 2.33
N VAL A 95 -3.95 -5.78 2.35
CA VAL A 95 -3.57 -6.65 1.22
C VAL A 95 -4.36 -6.27 -0.03
N LYS A 96 -5.65 -5.97 0.11
CA LYS A 96 -6.50 -5.49 -0.99
C LYS A 96 -6.04 -4.14 -1.53
N VAL A 97 -5.75 -3.17 -0.66
CA VAL A 97 -5.30 -1.83 -1.07
C VAL A 97 -3.93 -1.92 -1.74
N PHE A 98 -3.00 -2.68 -1.18
CA PHE A 98 -1.71 -2.97 -1.79
C PHE A 98 -1.86 -3.58 -3.19
N ALA A 99 -2.76 -4.57 -3.34
CA ALA A 99 -3.06 -5.18 -4.64
C ALA A 99 -3.60 -4.15 -5.65
N MET A 100 -4.54 -3.31 -5.24
CA MET A 100 -5.11 -2.27 -6.11
C MET A 100 -4.07 -1.22 -6.50
N VAL A 101 -3.22 -0.78 -5.58
CA VAL A 101 -2.13 0.17 -5.86
C VAL A 101 -1.17 -0.41 -6.90
N ARG A 102 -0.79 -1.69 -6.78
CA ARG A 102 0.08 -2.37 -7.75
C ARG A 102 -0.55 -2.53 -9.12
N ILE A 103 -1.83 -2.91 -9.17
CA ILE A 103 -2.56 -3.02 -10.45
C ILE A 103 -2.65 -1.64 -11.13
N VAL A 104 -3.05 -0.60 -10.38
CA VAL A 104 -3.13 0.77 -10.91
C VAL A 104 -1.75 1.24 -11.38
N GLY A 105 -0.72 1.13 -10.53
CA GLY A 105 0.65 1.49 -10.88
C GLY A 105 1.10 0.79 -12.16
N GLY A 106 0.96 -0.53 -12.23
CA GLY A 106 1.37 -1.29 -13.41
C GLY A 106 0.59 -0.97 -14.69
N VAL A 107 -0.70 -0.63 -14.60
CA VAL A 107 -1.47 -0.14 -15.76
C VAL A 107 -0.89 1.18 -16.27
N PHE A 108 -0.60 2.13 -15.39
CA PHE A 108 -0.02 3.42 -15.79
C PHE A 108 1.43 3.27 -16.27
N GLU A 109 2.21 2.36 -15.72
CA GLU A 109 3.55 2.02 -16.24
C GLU A 109 3.49 1.40 -17.63
N ILE A 110 2.51 0.54 -17.93
CA ILE A 110 2.32 0.01 -19.30
C ILE A 110 1.94 1.14 -20.26
N ILE A 111 1.05 2.04 -19.86
CA ILE A 111 0.65 3.19 -20.69
C ILE A 111 1.85 4.11 -20.94
N GLY A 112 2.62 4.44 -19.89
CA GLY A 112 3.87 5.19 -20.03
C GLY A 112 4.92 4.43 -20.85
N GLY A 113 4.87 3.10 -20.82
CA GLY A 113 5.75 2.18 -21.53
C GLY A 113 5.68 2.30 -23.06
N PHE A 114 4.58 2.79 -23.62
CA PHE A 114 4.50 3.13 -25.04
C PHE A 114 5.42 4.29 -25.44
N PHE A 115 5.85 5.10 -24.47
CA PHE A 115 6.78 6.22 -24.65
C PHE A 115 8.17 5.91 -24.09
N ASN A 116 8.28 4.91 -23.20
CA ASN A 116 9.55 4.44 -22.64
C ASN A 116 9.51 2.92 -22.38
N ASN A 117 10.11 2.13 -23.29
CA ASN A 117 10.07 0.66 -23.24
C ASN A 117 10.59 0.04 -21.93
N ALA A 118 11.41 0.76 -21.14
CA ALA A 118 11.87 0.28 -19.84
C ALA A 118 10.73 0.09 -18.83
N LEU A 119 9.61 0.82 -18.99
CA LEU A 119 8.46 0.77 -18.08
C LEU A 119 7.54 -0.42 -18.37
N LEU A 120 7.56 -0.98 -19.58
CA LEU A 120 6.67 -2.08 -19.96
C LEU A 120 6.91 -3.33 -19.10
N ALA A 121 8.17 -3.68 -18.88
CA ALA A 121 8.54 -4.84 -18.06
C ALA A 121 8.11 -4.65 -16.60
N ASN A 122 8.34 -3.46 -16.04
CA ASN A 122 7.95 -3.13 -14.67
C ASN A 122 6.43 -3.19 -14.51
N GLY A 123 5.68 -2.61 -15.45
CA GLY A 123 4.22 -2.57 -15.34
C GLY A 123 3.57 -3.95 -15.41
N VAL A 124 4.10 -4.86 -16.24
CA VAL A 124 3.65 -6.26 -16.28
C VAL A 124 3.93 -6.96 -14.95
N ILE A 125 5.13 -6.78 -14.38
CA ILE A 125 5.49 -7.37 -13.09
C ILE A 125 4.56 -6.85 -11.97
N ASP A 126 4.30 -5.55 -11.95
CA ASP A 126 3.45 -4.93 -10.92
C ASP A 126 1.99 -5.40 -11.02
N ILE A 127 1.44 -5.56 -12.23
CA ILE A 127 0.13 -6.16 -12.42
C ILE A 127 0.11 -7.61 -11.92
N ILE A 128 1.12 -8.42 -12.23
CA ILE A 128 1.19 -9.82 -11.77
C ILE A 128 1.21 -9.87 -10.24
N ILE A 129 2.06 -9.08 -9.59
CA ILE A 129 2.12 -9.00 -8.12
C ILE A 129 0.77 -8.56 -7.54
N GLY A 130 0.14 -7.56 -8.15
CA GLY A 130 -1.17 -7.06 -7.73
C GLY A 130 -2.29 -8.10 -7.88
N VAL A 131 -2.32 -8.85 -8.98
CA VAL A 131 -3.29 -9.93 -9.20
C VAL A 131 -3.09 -11.06 -8.19
N ILE A 132 -1.85 -11.45 -7.92
CA ILE A 132 -1.54 -12.45 -6.88
C ILE A 132 -2.02 -11.96 -5.51
N ALA A 133 -1.70 -10.73 -5.11
CA ALA A 133 -2.15 -10.17 -3.84
C ALA A 133 -3.68 -10.07 -3.74
N LEU A 134 -4.38 -9.74 -4.83
CA LEU A 134 -5.84 -9.73 -4.88
C LEU A 134 -6.44 -11.13 -4.74
N PHE A 135 -5.79 -12.13 -5.34
CA PHE A 135 -6.16 -13.53 -5.18
C PHE A 135 -5.99 -13.97 -3.72
N LEU A 136 -4.88 -13.62 -3.06
CA LEU A 136 -4.67 -13.88 -1.63
C LEU A 136 -5.79 -13.24 -0.81
N TYR A 137 -6.10 -11.96 -1.02
CA TYR A 137 -7.22 -11.29 -0.33
C TYR A 137 -8.55 -12.06 -0.47
N LYS A 138 -8.90 -12.48 -1.69
CA LYS A 138 -10.12 -13.27 -1.93
C LYS A 138 -10.10 -14.61 -1.20
N LYS A 139 -8.93 -15.25 -1.11
CA LYS A 139 -8.81 -16.53 -0.41
C LYS A 139 -8.95 -16.38 1.09
N ILE A 140 -8.35 -15.34 1.69
CA ILE A 140 -8.43 -15.05 3.13
C ILE A 140 -9.87 -14.76 3.56
N THR A 141 -10.64 -14.13 2.67
CA THR A 141 -12.01 -13.68 2.93
C THR A 141 -13.07 -14.68 2.47
N ASP A 142 -12.70 -15.88 2.02
CA ASP A 142 -13.65 -16.88 1.52
C ASP A 142 -14.38 -17.66 2.62
N GLY A 143 -13.97 -17.50 3.88
CA GLY A 143 -14.59 -18.09 5.07
C GLY A 143 -14.41 -19.61 5.19
N LYS A 144 -13.55 -20.23 4.37
CA LYS A 144 -13.27 -21.66 4.41
C LYS A 144 -11.97 -21.88 5.17
N ASP A 145 -11.97 -22.79 6.14
CA ASP A 145 -10.74 -23.26 6.78
C ASP A 145 -10.10 -24.36 5.92
N SER A 146 -8.95 -24.06 5.32
CA SER A 146 -8.25 -24.93 4.38
C SER A 146 -6.74 -24.87 4.56
N VAL A 147 -6.04 -25.93 4.10
CA VAL A 147 -4.56 -25.95 4.06
C VAL A 147 -3.98 -24.76 3.30
N VAL A 148 -4.74 -24.22 2.34
CA VAL A 148 -4.37 -23.05 1.56
C VAL A 148 -4.25 -21.81 2.44
N ASP A 149 -5.03 -21.65 3.51
CA ASP A 149 -5.00 -20.44 4.34
C ASP A 149 -3.72 -20.37 5.18
N LYS A 150 -3.19 -21.54 5.58
CA LYS A 150 -1.84 -21.64 6.17
C LYS A 150 -0.76 -21.18 5.21
N ILE A 151 -0.87 -21.58 3.94
CA ILE A 151 0.07 -21.16 2.89
C ILE A 151 -0.06 -19.65 2.65
N VAL A 152 -1.28 -19.11 2.58
CA VAL A 152 -1.52 -17.68 2.39
C VAL A 152 -0.89 -16.86 3.52
N TRP A 153 -1.02 -17.29 4.77
CA TRP A 153 -0.36 -16.62 5.89
C TRP A 153 1.17 -16.57 5.76
N ILE A 154 1.80 -17.67 5.32
CA ILE A 154 3.26 -17.71 5.05
C ILE A 154 3.61 -16.71 3.93
N ILE A 155 2.83 -16.67 2.85
CA ILE A 155 3.05 -15.73 1.74
C ILE A 155 2.92 -14.29 2.23
N LEU A 156 1.92 -13.97 3.06
CA LEU A 156 1.75 -12.62 3.60
C LEU A 156 2.89 -12.22 4.54
N LEU A 157 3.40 -13.14 5.37
CA LEU A 157 4.59 -12.87 6.17
C LEU A 157 5.79 -12.49 5.30
N ILE A 158 6.01 -13.23 4.22
CA ILE A 158 7.07 -12.92 3.26
C ILE A 158 6.82 -11.56 2.62
N LEU A 159 5.59 -11.25 2.21
CA LEU A 159 5.23 -9.96 1.59
C LEU A 159 5.50 -8.78 2.55
N PHE A 160 5.13 -8.90 3.82
CA PHE A 160 5.39 -7.84 4.81
C PHE A 160 6.88 -7.74 5.14
N LEU A 161 7.62 -8.85 5.17
CA LEU A 161 9.07 -8.81 5.29
C LEU A 161 9.72 -8.09 4.10
N LEU A 162 9.27 -8.36 2.87
CA LEU A 162 9.72 -7.66 1.67
C LEU A 162 9.36 -6.16 1.70
N THR A 163 8.24 -5.80 2.31
CA THR A 163 7.85 -4.39 2.52
C THR A 163 8.82 -3.68 3.46
N ILE A 164 9.24 -4.35 4.54
CA ILE A 164 10.26 -3.82 5.46
C ILE A 164 11.60 -3.65 4.73
N ILE A 165 12.03 -4.67 3.97
CA ILE A 165 13.27 -4.61 3.18
C ILE A 165 13.21 -3.48 2.15
N GLY A 166 12.09 -3.33 1.44
CA GLY A 166 11.85 -2.23 0.50
C GLY A 166 11.92 -0.86 1.18
N GLY A 167 11.39 -0.75 2.39
CA GLY A 167 11.52 0.45 3.22
C GLY A 167 12.98 0.78 3.55
N VAL A 168 13.80 -0.21 3.90
CA VAL A 168 15.25 -0.04 4.15
C VAL A 168 15.98 0.42 2.88
N ILE A 169 15.67 -0.16 1.72
CA ILE A 169 16.24 0.25 0.44
C ILE A 169 15.89 1.71 0.13
N ALA A 170 14.66 2.13 0.39
CA ALA A 170 14.21 3.50 0.17
C ALA A 170 14.93 4.53 1.06
N LEU A 171 15.54 4.14 2.18
CA LEU A 171 16.33 5.05 3.02
C LEU A 171 17.64 5.51 2.36
N PHE A 172 18.13 4.81 1.33
CA PHE A 172 19.35 5.22 0.62
C PHE A 172 19.12 6.40 -0.35
N GLY A 173 17.86 6.76 -0.63
CA GLY A 173 17.53 7.94 -1.45
C GLY A 173 17.04 9.11 -0.60
N ILE A 174 17.66 10.30 -0.74
CA ILE A 174 17.35 11.49 0.07
C ILE A 174 15.85 11.85 0.01
N ILE A 175 15.26 11.77 -1.18
CA ILE A 175 13.85 12.11 -1.42
C ILE A 175 12.91 10.99 -0.93
N THR A 176 13.38 9.74 -0.91
CA THR A 176 12.57 8.56 -0.57
C THR A 176 12.65 8.16 0.91
N ILE A 177 13.47 8.85 1.72
CA ILE A 177 13.58 8.60 3.18
C ILE A 177 12.21 8.59 3.88
N PRO A 178 11.31 9.58 3.69
CA PRO A 178 10.02 9.58 4.40
C PRO A 178 9.15 8.38 4.01
N ILE A 179 9.20 7.96 2.74
CA ILE A 179 8.50 6.78 2.24
C ILE A 179 9.07 5.52 2.89
N GLY A 180 10.39 5.41 2.95
CA GLY A 180 11.08 4.27 3.55
C GLY A 180 10.71 4.05 5.01
N ILE A 181 10.73 5.13 5.81
CA ILE A 181 10.32 5.07 7.23
C ILE A 181 8.85 4.60 7.35
N CYS A 182 7.94 5.15 6.55
CA CYS A 182 6.53 4.77 6.59
C CYS A 182 6.32 3.30 6.20
N MET A 183 6.96 2.84 5.11
CA MET A 183 6.89 1.44 4.68
C MET A 183 7.42 0.47 5.73
N MET A 184 8.50 0.84 6.44
CA MET A 184 9.00 0.05 7.56
C MET A 184 7.99 -0.02 8.71
N ILE A 185 7.42 1.12 9.14
CA ILE A 185 6.43 1.16 10.22
C ILE A 185 5.21 0.29 9.88
N ILE A 186 4.68 0.46 8.67
CA ILE A 186 3.52 -0.31 8.18
C ILE A 186 3.87 -1.79 8.06
N GLY A 187 5.02 -2.11 7.47
CA GLY A 187 5.49 -3.49 7.30
C GLY A 187 5.65 -4.21 8.64
N VAL A 188 6.25 -3.54 9.63
CA VAL A 188 6.41 -4.07 11.00
C VAL A 188 5.06 -4.25 11.69
N PHE A 189 4.14 -3.30 11.52
CA PHE A 189 2.78 -3.41 12.05
C PHE A 189 1.99 -4.57 11.40
N MET A 190 2.07 -4.74 10.09
CA MET A 190 1.35 -5.83 9.42
C MET A 190 2.00 -7.19 9.73
N PHE A 191 3.34 -7.24 9.78
CA PHE A 191 4.10 -8.45 10.10
C PHE A 191 3.80 -8.96 11.50
N MET A 192 3.92 -8.11 12.52
CA MET A 192 3.60 -8.52 13.88
C MET A 192 2.08 -8.77 14.05
N GLY A 193 1.22 -8.15 13.24
CA GLY A 193 -0.23 -8.38 13.27
C GLY A 193 -0.60 -9.78 12.80
N LEU A 194 0.12 -10.32 11.81
CA LEU A 194 -0.01 -11.73 11.42
C LEU A 194 0.47 -12.71 12.49
N LEU A 195 1.38 -12.30 13.37
CA LEU A 195 1.90 -13.16 14.44
C LEU A 195 0.99 -13.19 15.68
N ASP A 196 -0.03 -12.32 15.73
CA ASP A 196 -1.03 -12.28 16.80
C ASP A 196 -1.86 -13.57 16.83
N SER A 197 -2.13 -14.11 18.02
CA SER A 197 -2.83 -15.41 18.19
C SER A 197 -4.22 -15.41 17.57
N ASP A 198 -4.94 -14.29 17.66
CA ASP A 198 -6.32 -14.19 17.18
C ASP A 198 -6.34 -14.16 15.65
N VAL A 199 -5.33 -13.53 15.06
CA VAL A 199 -5.13 -13.49 13.61
C VAL A 199 -4.68 -14.86 13.11
N LYS A 200 -3.68 -15.49 13.74
CA LYS A 200 -3.18 -16.83 13.37
C LYS A 200 -4.29 -17.88 13.42
N ALA A 201 -5.17 -17.82 14.42
CA ALA A 201 -6.32 -18.71 14.53
C ALA A 201 -7.26 -18.60 13.31
N LYS A 202 -7.46 -17.40 12.76
CA LYS A 202 -8.25 -17.19 11.52
C LYS A 202 -7.59 -17.77 10.27
N PHE A 203 -6.29 -18.07 10.31
CA PHE A 203 -5.56 -18.80 9.27
C PHE A 203 -5.37 -20.29 9.57
N GLY A 204 -6.00 -20.80 10.64
CA GLY A 204 -5.92 -22.21 11.06
C GLY A 204 -4.59 -22.60 11.71
N MET A 205 -3.84 -21.63 12.27
CA MET A 205 -2.45 -21.78 12.73
C MET A 205 -2.21 -21.56 14.22
#